data_AF-A0A952PJ38-F1
#
_entry.id   AF-A0A952PJ38-F1
#
_cell.length_a   1.000
_cell.length_b   1.000
_cell.length_c   1.000
_cell.angle_alpha   90.00
_cell.angle_beta   90.00
_cell.angle_gamma   90.00
#
_symmetry.space_group_name_H-M   'P 1'
#
loop_
_entity.id
_entity.type
_entity.pdbx_description
1 polymer ?
#
loop_
_entity_poly.entity_id
_entity_poly.type
_entity_poly.pdbx_seq_one_letter_code
_entity_poly.pdbx_strand_id
1 'polypeptide(L)'
;MASPGGANRIELESQILCAALRQSWADTDATGMVKACQELYQLFPDLLPPPKSEQVDIPSNYYDLLEIACDVNPSMVLAAYFKAIKRFLREHPSPKDLKEDYYRLLNAGFILRKPRLRLSHDLIVARGALVESHVIPEDGTLEMIEAPMPVAPVVEQIAERQMVTTQPLQESVPMLIDLLKQAQFIGPAEVQALKNQMNLYPDIPLVDLVLQAGYVTDPEMKSLQLAEYLLSANKITMGQFAVAMFDERTTGIRMAESLQVRGWLSTETPPPKY
;
A
#
# COMPACT_ATOMS: atom_id res chain seq x y z
N MET A 1 -5.06 34.60 8.18
CA MET A 1 -5.56 33.22 7.98
C MET A 1 -4.50 32.49 7.19
N ALA A 2 -3.83 31.50 7.80
CA ALA A 2 -2.77 30.73 7.14
C ALA A 2 -3.40 29.79 6.10
N SER A 3 -2.80 29.75 4.91
CA SER A 3 -3.29 28.93 3.79
C SER A 3 -3.20 27.44 4.15
N PRO A 4 -4.32 26.68 4.16
CA PRO A 4 -4.35 25.28 4.58
C PRO A 4 -3.67 24.32 3.59
N GLY A 5 -3.13 24.80 2.46
CA GLY A 5 -2.53 23.95 1.42
C GLY A 5 -1.12 23.43 1.70
N GLY A 6 -0.32 24.12 2.52
CA GLY A 6 1.08 23.75 2.75
C GLY A 6 1.25 22.49 3.60
N ALA A 7 0.46 22.34 4.66
CA ALA A 7 0.53 21.20 5.56
C ALA A 7 0.12 19.89 4.87
N ASN A 8 -0.96 19.92 4.08
CA ASN A 8 -1.42 18.75 3.32
C ASN A 8 -0.42 18.32 2.24
N ARG A 9 0.32 19.28 1.67
CA ARG A 9 1.36 19.00 0.67
C ARG A 9 2.56 18.28 1.31
N ILE A 10 3.07 18.79 2.42
CA ILE A 10 4.19 18.17 3.15
C ILE A 10 3.82 16.78 3.64
N GLU A 11 2.58 16.59 4.11
CA GLU A 11 2.09 15.28 4.51
C GLU A 11 2.06 14.29 3.35
N LEU A 12 1.56 14.69 2.18
CA LEU A 12 1.54 13.86 0.99
C LEU A 12 2.96 13.53 0.50
N GLU A 13 3.84 14.53 0.43
CA GLU A 13 5.26 14.35 0.06
C GLU A 13 5.96 13.38 1.02
N SER A 14 5.71 13.51 2.32
CA SER A 14 6.24 12.60 3.34
C SER A 14 5.75 11.17 3.15
N GLN A 15 4.46 10.97 2.84
CA GLN A 15 3.89 9.64 2.58
C GLN A 15 4.51 9.00 1.34
N ILE A 16 4.68 9.78 0.26
CA ILE A 16 5.32 9.32 -0.97
C ILE A 16 6.77 8.92 -0.70
N LEU A 17 7.54 9.74 0.02
CA LEU A 17 8.92 9.44 0.36
C LEU A 17 9.05 8.20 1.26
N CYS A 18 8.15 8.02 2.23
CA CYS A 18 8.10 6.81 3.06
C CYS A 18 7.83 5.55 2.23
N ALA A 19 6.91 5.64 1.26
CA ALA A 19 6.61 4.53 0.35
C ALA A 19 7.80 4.24 -0.57
N ALA A 20 8.42 5.28 -1.14
CA ALA A 20 9.59 5.17 -2.00
C ALA A 20 10.78 4.53 -1.27
N LEU A 21 11.02 4.90 0.00
CA LEU A 21 12.07 4.28 0.82
C LEU A 21 11.86 2.77 0.96
N ARG A 22 10.66 2.35 1.37
CA ARG A 22 10.35 0.93 1.59
C ARG A 22 10.35 0.13 0.29
N GLN A 23 9.85 0.71 -0.80
CA GLN A 23 9.89 0.07 -2.11
C GLN A 23 11.35 -0.11 -2.58
N SER A 24 12.15 0.95 -2.51
CA SER A 24 13.57 0.89 -2.90
C SER A 24 14.33 -0.13 -2.05
N TRP A 25 13.99 -0.23 -0.76
CA TRP A 25 14.57 -1.23 0.13
C TRP A 25 14.15 -2.65 -0.24
N ALA A 26 12.86 -2.89 -0.49
CA ALA A 26 12.37 -4.19 -0.96
C ALA A 26 13.01 -4.60 -2.30
N ASP A 27 13.24 -3.64 -3.20
CA ASP A 27 13.84 -3.86 -4.52
C ASP A 27 15.38 -3.89 -4.50
N THR A 28 16.02 -3.72 -3.35
CA THR A 28 17.48 -3.60 -3.20
C THR A 28 18.09 -2.45 -4.01
N ASP A 29 17.31 -1.43 -4.35
CA ASP A 29 17.79 -0.19 -4.98
C ASP A 29 18.45 0.72 -3.93
N ALA A 30 19.74 0.48 -3.71
CA ALA A 30 20.54 1.27 -2.77
C ALA A 30 20.59 2.77 -3.11
N THR A 31 20.49 3.13 -4.40
CA THR A 31 20.49 4.55 -4.79
C THR A 31 19.18 5.22 -4.42
N GLY A 32 18.05 4.54 -4.67
CA GLY A 32 16.72 4.96 -4.24
C GLY A 32 16.62 5.08 -2.73
N MET A 33 17.16 4.11 -1.99
CA MET A 33 17.21 4.14 -0.52
C MET A 33 17.97 5.35 0.00
N VAL A 34 19.19 5.63 -0.50
CA VAL A 34 19.98 6.78 -0.03
C VAL A 34 19.27 8.09 -0.29
N LYS A 35 18.72 8.28 -1.51
CA LYS A 35 17.99 9.51 -1.86
C LYS A 35 16.75 9.70 -0.99
N ALA A 36 15.95 8.64 -0.80
CA ALA A 36 14.78 8.72 0.06
C ALA A 36 15.17 9.04 1.52
N CYS A 37 16.23 8.43 2.04
CA CYS A 37 16.77 8.73 3.37
C CYS A 37 17.23 10.19 3.49
N GLN A 38 17.92 10.74 2.49
CA GLN A 38 18.37 12.13 2.47
C GLN A 38 17.19 13.11 2.54
N GLU A 39 16.20 12.93 1.66
CA GLU A 39 15.00 13.79 1.60
C GLU A 39 14.17 13.68 2.89
N LEU A 40 13.99 12.46 3.43
CA LEU A 40 13.30 12.24 4.69
C LEU A 40 14.05 12.85 5.88
N TYR A 41 15.38 12.82 5.87
CA TYR A 41 16.19 13.44 6.91
C TYR A 41 16.11 14.97 6.88
N GLN A 42 16.01 15.58 5.69
CA GLN A 42 15.78 17.02 5.57
C GLN A 42 14.42 17.44 6.15
N LEU A 43 13.38 16.61 5.95
CA LEU A 43 12.04 16.85 6.50
C LEU A 43 11.94 16.55 8.01
N PHE A 44 12.63 15.51 8.48
CA PHE A 44 12.54 15.00 9.84
C PHE A 44 13.92 14.67 10.44
N PRO A 45 14.75 15.70 10.72
CA PRO A 45 16.12 15.49 11.20
C PRO A 45 16.18 14.85 12.60
N ASP A 46 15.09 14.89 13.35
CA ASP A 46 14.98 14.29 14.69
C ASP A 46 14.80 12.77 14.67
N LEU A 47 14.39 12.19 13.54
CA LEU A 47 14.04 10.76 13.44
C LEU A 47 15.24 9.86 13.15
N LEU A 48 16.33 10.43 12.64
CA LEU A 48 17.58 9.73 12.40
C LEU A 48 18.62 10.28 13.40
N PRO A 49 19.03 9.50 14.40
CA PRO A 49 20.04 9.94 15.35
C PRO A 49 21.35 10.24 14.59
N PRO A 50 22.09 11.29 14.97
CA PRO A 50 23.32 11.66 14.29
C PRO A 50 24.31 10.49 14.28
N PRO A 51 25.16 10.40 13.25
CA PRO A 51 26.23 9.41 13.20
C PRO A 51 27.06 9.51 14.48
N LYS A 52 27.11 8.42 15.25
CA LYS A 52 27.95 8.33 16.45
C LYS A 52 29.05 7.33 16.16
N SER A 53 30.28 7.77 16.35
CA SER A 53 31.53 7.00 16.19
C SER A 53 31.71 5.84 17.17
N GLU A 54 30.79 5.67 18.12
CA GLU A 54 30.86 4.64 19.14
C GLU A 54 29.63 3.72 19.02
N GLN A 55 29.93 2.49 18.58
CA GLN A 55 29.10 1.29 18.53
C GLN A 55 27.69 1.46 19.12
N VAL A 56 26.69 1.44 18.24
CA VAL A 56 25.31 1.22 18.61
C VAL A 56 24.92 -0.11 17.99
N ASP A 57 24.44 -1.03 18.82
CA ASP A 57 23.87 -2.33 18.45
C ASP A 57 23.21 -2.27 17.07
N ILE A 58 23.52 -3.25 16.19
CA ILE A 58 22.86 -3.41 14.89
C ILE A 58 21.35 -3.31 15.16
N PRO A 59 20.68 -2.26 14.63
CA PRO A 59 19.31 -1.98 15.02
C PRO A 59 18.44 -3.15 14.61
N SER A 60 17.73 -3.74 15.58
CA SER A 60 16.94 -4.94 15.32
C SER A 60 15.89 -4.64 14.24
N ASN A 61 15.97 -5.35 13.13
CA ASN A 61 14.97 -5.25 12.08
C ASN A 61 13.68 -5.93 12.55
N TYR A 62 12.67 -5.13 12.89
CA TYR A 62 11.39 -5.64 13.35
C TYR A 62 10.56 -6.27 12.24
N TYR A 63 10.86 -6.00 10.97
CA TYR A 63 10.24 -6.69 9.84
C TYR A 63 10.70 -8.15 9.80
N ASP A 64 11.99 -8.39 9.98
CA ASP A 64 12.57 -9.75 10.05
C ASP A 64 12.04 -10.52 11.26
N LEU A 65 11.92 -9.85 12.42
CA LEU A 65 11.33 -10.44 13.63
C LEU A 65 9.88 -10.91 13.43
N LEU A 66 9.11 -10.19 12.60
CA LEU A 66 7.73 -10.52 12.28
C LEU A 66 7.58 -11.39 11.02
N GLU A 67 8.69 -11.74 10.35
CA GLU A 67 8.74 -12.49 9.10
C GLU A 67 7.88 -11.83 7.99
N ILE A 68 7.98 -10.50 7.85
CA ILE A 68 7.26 -9.71 6.84
C ILE A 68 8.20 -8.81 6.05
N ALA A 69 7.80 -8.43 4.83
CA ALA A 69 8.51 -7.42 4.05
C ALA A 69 8.29 -6.00 4.61
N CYS A 70 9.18 -5.07 4.29
CA CYS A 70 9.13 -3.70 4.82
C CYS A 70 8.07 -2.81 4.14
N ASP A 71 7.66 -3.14 2.92
CA ASP A 71 6.69 -2.43 2.07
C ASP A 71 5.21 -2.72 2.42
N VAL A 72 4.96 -3.59 3.39
CA VAL A 72 3.60 -4.02 3.73
C VAL A 72 2.75 -2.93 4.38
N ASN A 73 1.44 -2.99 4.07
CA ASN A 73 0.42 -2.11 4.64
C ASN A 73 0.32 -2.24 6.17
N PRO A 74 -0.10 -1.18 6.90
CA PRO A 74 -0.22 -1.20 8.36
C PRO A 74 -1.11 -2.33 8.91
N SER A 75 -2.16 -2.73 8.17
CA SER A 75 -3.04 -3.84 8.55
C SER A 75 -2.31 -5.18 8.55
N MET A 76 -1.40 -5.40 7.60
CA MET A 76 -0.59 -6.62 7.52
C MET A 76 0.43 -6.70 8.66
N VAL A 77 1.04 -5.56 9.03
CA VAL A 77 1.92 -5.47 10.21
C VAL A 77 1.18 -5.92 11.47
N LEU A 78 -0.06 -5.45 11.67
CA LEU A 78 -0.88 -5.84 12.83
C LEU A 78 -1.20 -7.32 12.83
N ALA A 79 -1.59 -7.87 11.67
CA ALA A 79 -1.88 -9.29 11.54
C ALA A 79 -0.64 -10.15 11.84
N ALA A 80 0.52 -9.78 11.31
CA ALA A 80 1.78 -10.46 11.56
C ALA A 80 2.20 -10.40 13.03
N TYR A 81 2.09 -9.22 13.65
CA TYR A 81 2.33 -9.06 15.09
C TYR A 81 1.42 -9.96 15.94
N PHE A 82 0.11 -10.00 15.66
CA PHE A 82 -0.80 -10.87 16.40
C PHE A 82 -0.50 -12.35 16.16
N LYS A 83 -0.10 -12.73 14.94
CA LYS A 83 0.35 -14.10 14.63
C LYS A 83 1.58 -14.46 15.45
N ALA A 84 2.59 -13.59 15.47
CA ALA A 84 3.85 -13.79 16.18
C ALA A 84 3.65 -13.86 17.70
N ILE A 85 2.85 -12.98 18.30
CA ILE A 85 2.52 -13.05 19.75
C ILE A 85 1.76 -14.31 20.09
N LYS A 86 0.74 -14.66 19.30
CA LYS A 86 -0.03 -15.89 19.55
C LYS A 86 0.82 -17.14 19.38
N ARG A 87 1.85 -17.12 18.53
CA ARG A 87 2.83 -18.20 18.40
C ARG A 87 3.71 -18.25 19.65
N PHE A 88 4.30 -17.12 20.03
CA PHE A 88 5.16 -17.01 21.21
C PHE A 88 4.48 -17.45 22.51
N LEU A 89 3.24 -17.01 22.75
CA LEU A 89 2.47 -17.40 23.95
C LEU A 89 2.03 -18.87 23.95
N ARG A 90 1.93 -19.51 22.78
CA ARG A 90 1.63 -20.94 22.66
C ARG A 90 2.86 -21.79 22.91
N GLU A 91 4.01 -21.37 22.40
CA GLU A 91 5.29 -22.08 22.53
C GLU A 91 5.93 -21.85 23.92
N HIS A 92 5.67 -20.70 24.54
CA HIS A 92 6.22 -20.33 25.84
C HIS A 92 5.12 -19.95 26.84
N PRO A 93 4.53 -20.94 27.55
CA PRO A 93 3.48 -20.70 28.53
C PRO A 93 3.94 -19.91 29.77
N SER A 94 5.26 -19.83 30.00
CA SER A 94 5.89 -18.94 31.00
C SER A 94 6.68 -17.82 30.30
N PRO A 95 6.03 -16.71 29.91
CA PRO A 95 6.72 -15.56 29.29
C PRO A 95 7.67 -14.83 30.26
N LYS A 96 7.73 -15.23 31.54
CA LYS A 96 8.63 -14.70 32.55
C LYS A 96 10.07 -15.18 32.37
N ASP A 97 10.28 -16.29 31.67
CA ASP A 97 11.61 -16.88 31.46
C ASP A 97 12.30 -16.27 30.23
N LEU A 98 11.52 -15.71 29.29
CA LEU A 98 11.98 -15.07 28.05
C LEU A 98 11.48 -13.62 27.95
N LYS A 99 11.75 -12.83 28.99
CA LYS A 99 11.27 -11.44 29.06
C LYS A 99 11.81 -10.56 27.94
N GLU A 100 13.08 -10.72 27.58
CA GLU A 100 13.74 -9.89 26.57
C GLU A 100 13.12 -10.09 25.18
N ASP A 101 12.93 -11.34 24.77
CA ASP A 101 12.29 -11.66 23.48
C ASP A 101 10.83 -11.24 23.45
N TYR A 102 10.12 -11.41 24.58
CA TYR A 102 8.76 -10.92 24.71
C TYR A 102 8.68 -9.40 24.57
N TYR A 103 9.59 -8.64 25.21
CA TYR A 103 9.65 -7.19 25.08
C TYR A 103 10.05 -6.75 23.68
N ARG A 104 10.97 -7.45 23.00
CA ARG A 104 11.31 -7.19 21.60
C ARG A 104 10.08 -7.33 20.69
N LEU A 105 9.29 -8.37 20.91
CA LEU A 105 8.07 -8.60 20.15
C LEU A 105 7.02 -7.52 20.41
N LEU A 106 6.82 -7.13 21.67
CA LEU A 106 5.94 -6.01 22.04
C LEU A 106 6.40 -4.68 21.43
N ASN A 107 7.72 -4.42 21.44
CA ASN A 107 8.32 -3.24 20.84
C ASN A 107 8.07 -3.20 19.33
N ALA A 108 8.24 -4.33 18.63
CA ALA A 108 7.93 -4.43 17.19
C ALA A 108 6.48 -4.03 16.89
N GLY A 109 5.52 -4.57 17.64
CA GLY A 109 4.11 -4.20 17.48
C GLY A 109 3.79 -2.75 17.81
N PHE A 110 4.47 -2.17 18.81
CA PHE A 110 4.27 -0.77 19.20
C PHE A 110 4.88 0.20 18.19
N ILE A 111 6.11 -0.05 17.75
CA ILE A 111 6.90 0.82 16.86
C ILE A 111 6.30 0.82 15.45
N LEU A 112 6.09 -0.37 14.87
CA LEU A 112 5.63 -0.48 13.47
C LEU A 112 4.17 0.00 13.28
N ARG A 113 3.38 0.07 14.36
CA ARG A 113 2.00 0.60 14.30
C ARG A 113 1.92 2.12 14.24
N LYS A 114 2.94 2.82 14.74
CA LYS A 114 2.94 4.29 14.84
C LYS A 114 3.72 4.89 13.68
N PRO A 115 3.11 5.68 12.77
CA PRO A 115 3.76 6.14 11.54
C PRO A 115 5.14 6.78 11.74
N ARG A 116 5.26 7.68 12.73
CA ARG A 116 6.52 8.38 13.03
C ARG A 116 7.60 7.46 13.63
N LEU A 117 7.20 6.50 14.47
CA LEU A 117 8.14 5.52 15.05
C LEU A 117 8.58 4.49 14.00
N ARG A 118 7.65 4.05 13.15
CA ARG A 118 7.93 3.20 11.98
C ARG A 118 8.92 3.90 11.05
N LEU A 119 8.72 5.18 10.73
CA LEU A 119 9.65 5.95 9.92
C LEU A 119 11.04 6.06 10.56
N SER A 120 11.12 6.35 11.86
CA SER A 120 12.42 6.36 12.57
C SER A 120 13.11 5.00 12.52
N HIS A 121 12.36 3.91 12.74
CA HIS A 121 12.87 2.55 12.58
C HIS A 121 13.36 2.28 11.15
N ASP A 122 12.56 2.64 10.13
CA ASP A 122 12.89 2.46 8.71
C ASP A 122 14.21 3.17 8.38
N LEU A 123 14.38 4.42 8.80
CA LEU A 123 15.58 5.22 8.55
C LEU A 123 16.83 4.64 9.24
N ILE A 124 16.68 4.20 10.50
CA ILE A 124 17.78 3.63 11.28
C ILE A 124 18.25 2.30 10.68
N VAL A 125 17.32 1.40 10.35
CA VAL A 125 17.66 0.08 9.81
C VAL A 125 18.14 0.19 8.36
N ALA A 126 17.51 1.04 7.54
CA ALA A 126 17.98 1.30 6.18
C ALA A 126 19.42 1.85 6.18
N ARG A 127 19.75 2.79 7.09
CA ARG A 127 21.13 3.26 7.25
C ARG A 127 22.08 2.12 7.63
N GLY A 128 21.69 1.24 8.55
CA GLY A 128 22.48 0.06 8.91
C GLY A 128 22.77 -0.84 7.70
N ALA A 129 21.73 -1.17 6.93
CA ALA A 129 21.86 -1.96 5.71
C ALA A 129 22.72 -1.29 4.63
N LEU A 130 22.66 0.05 4.51
CA LEU A 130 23.49 0.81 3.57
C LEU A 130 24.97 0.87 4.00
N VAL A 131 25.25 0.91 5.30
CA VAL A 131 26.62 0.79 5.84
C VAL A 131 27.17 -0.61 5.59
N GLU A 132 26.38 -1.65 5.88
CA GLU A 132 26.77 -3.05 5.66
C GLU A 132 27.03 -3.38 4.17
N SER A 133 26.25 -2.77 3.27
CA SER A 133 26.44 -2.91 1.82
C SER A 133 27.53 -2.00 1.24
N HIS A 134 28.25 -1.24 2.08
CA HIS A 134 29.30 -0.29 1.69
C HIS A 134 28.85 0.77 0.66
N VAL A 135 27.56 1.11 0.66
CA VAL A 135 27.01 2.15 -0.22
C VAL A 135 27.26 3.55 0.36
N ILE A 136 27.24 3.63 1.69
CA ILE A 136 27.54 4.84 2.46
C ILE A 136 28.75 4.62 3.39
N PRO A 137 29.44 5.68 3.82
CA PRO A 137 30.58 5.59 4.74
C PRO A 137 30.23 4.92 6.07
N GLU A 138 31.24 4.29 6.70
CA GLU A 138 31.11 3.66 8.03
C GLU A 138 30.73 4.64 9.14
N ASP A 139 30.96 5.94 8.93
CA ASP A 139 30.49 7.01 9.81
C ASP A 139 28.95 7.10 9.80
N GLY A 140 28.26 6.56 8.79
CA GLY A 140 26.80 6.61 8.67
C GLY A 140 26.26 7.94 8.12
N THR A 141 27.13 8.73 7.49
CA THR A 141 26.74 9.88 6.68
C THR A 141 25.96 9.41 5.45
N LEU A 142 24.89 10.11 5.10
CA LEU A 142 24.05 9.78 3.95
C LEU A 142 24.65 10.28 2.63
N GLU A 143 25.97 10.24 2.47
CA GLU A 143 26.65 10.59 1.22
C GLU A 143 27.00 9.32 0.47
N MET A 144 26.63 9.24 -0.81
CA MET A 144 26.99 8.08 -1.63
C MET A 144 28.49 8.12 -1.90
N ILE A 145 29.16 6.97 -1.73
CA ILE A 145 30.54 6.82 -2.16
C ILE A 145 30.53 6.70 -3.69
N GLU A 146 30.94 7.75 -4.42
CA GLU A 146 31.10 7.69 -5.88
C GLU A 146 32.23 6.69 -6.23
N ALA A 147 31.84 5.54 -6.77
CA ALA A 147 32.66 4.32 -6.91
C ALA A 147 33.73 4.39 -8.04
N PRO A 148 34.70 3.44 -8.12
CA PRO A 148 34.38 2.14 -8.74
C PRO A 148 35.19 0.93 -8.22
N MET A 149 34.59 -0.26 -8.19
CA MET A 149 35.22 -1.45 -8.80
C MET A 149 34.19 -2.55 -9.11
N PRO A 150 34.26 -3.17 -10.29
CA PRO A 150 33.41 -4.28 -10.69
C PRO A 150 34.01 -5.58 -10.14
N VAL A 151 33.27 -6.30 -9.30
CA VAL A 151 33.51 -7.73 -9.11
C VAL A 151 32.45 -8.46 -9.93
N ALA A 152 32.94 -9.12 -10.99
CA ALA A 152 32.16 -9.96 -11.87
C ALA A 152 31.72 -11.27 -11.15
N PRO A 153 30.96 -12.15 -11.81
CA PRO A 153 29.58 -12.51 -11.50
C PRO A 153 29.46 -13.88 -10.79
N VAL A 154 28.21 -14.38 -10.69
CA VAL A 154 27.75 -15.73 -10.24
C VAL A 154 27.16 -15.66 -8.83
N VAL A 155 25.84 -15.65 -8.66
CA VAL A 155 24.95 -16.80 -8.93
C VAL A 155 23.70 -16.41 -9.71
N GLU A 156 23.41 -17.18 -10.77
CA GLU A 156 22.12 -17.22 -11.46
C GLU A 156 20.99 -17.52 -10.47
N GLN A 157 20.20 -16.50 -10.14
CA GLN A 157 18.76 -16.70 -10.02
C GLN A 157 18.13 -15.93 -11.17
N ILE A 158 17.88 -16.66 -12.24
CA ILE A 158 16.85 -16.33 -13.21
C ILE A 158 15.52 -16.45 -12.44
N ALA A 159 15.19 -15.41 -11.68
CA ALA A 159 13.83 -15.10 -11.29
C ALA A 159 13.44 -13.93 -12.18
N GLU A 160 12.64 -14.27 -13.18
CA GLU A 160 12.06 -13.45 -14.23
C GLU A 160 12.01 -11.96 -13.89
N ARG A 161 12.96 -11.20 -14.47
CA ARG A 161 12.76 -9.79 -14.74
C ARG A 161 11.55 -9.70 -15.65
N GLN A 162 10.37 -9.51 -15.08
CA GLN A 162 9.21 -9.06 -15.84
C GLN A 162 9.48 -7.61 -16.21
N MET A 163 10.29 -7.44 -17.26
CA MET A 163 10.36 -6.20 -18.00
C MET A 163 8.91 -5.85 -18.30
N VAL A 164 8.43 -4.73 -17.74
CA VAL A 164 7.18 -4.09 -18.17
C VAL A 164 7.40 -3.67 -19.61
N THR A 165 7.23 -4.66 -20.48
CA THR A 165 7.12 -4.49 -21.91
C THR A 165 5.84 -3.70 -22.07
N THR A 166 5.98 -2.45 -22.48
CA THR A 166 4.90 -1.62 -23.00
C THR A 166 4.44 -2.22 -24.33
N GLN A 167 3.81 -3.39 -24.27
CA GLN A 167 3.02 -3.90 -25.35
C GLN A 167 1.67 -3.17 -25.31
N PRO A 168 1.26 -2.48 -26.40
CA PRO A 168 -0.09 -1.99 -26.52
C PRO A 168 -0.97 -3.19 -26.87
N LEU A 169 -1.27 -4.01 -25.88
CA LEU A 169 -2.27 -5.05 -25.99
C LEU A 169 -3.57 -4.47 -25.48
N GLN A 170 -4.46 -4.23 -26.45
CA GLN A 170 -5.82 -3.80 -26.28
C GLN A 170 -6.64 -4.97 -25.69
N GLU A 171 -6.29 -5.39 -24.48
CA GLU A 171 -6.97 -6.44 -23.74
C GLU A 171 -8.19 -5.83 -23.06
N SER A 172 -9.37 -6.33 -23.44
CA SER A 172 -10.66 -5.94 -22.91
C SER A 172 -10.64 -5.99 -21.39
N VAL A 173 -10.65 -4.83 -20.77
CA VAL A 173 -10.66 -4.72 -19.32
C VAL A 173 -12.00 -5.29 -18.81
N PRO A 174 -12.01 -6.07 -17.72
CA PRO A 174 -13.24 -6.51 -17.09
C PRO A 174 -14.20 -5.34 -16.86
N MET A 175 -15.48 -5.56 -17.15
CA MET A 175 -16.51 -4.51 -17.13
C MET A 175 -16.59 -3.80 -15.77
N LEU A 176 -16.33 -4.52 -14.67
CA LEU A 176 -16.25 -3.95 -13.33
C LEU A 176 -15.20 -2.83 -13.20
N ILE A 177 -14.02 -2.97 -13.80
CA ILE A 177 -12.97 -1.93 -13.76
C ILE A 177 -13.40 -0.70 -14.57
N ASP A 178 -14.08 -0.90 -15.70
CA ASP A 178 -14.64 0.21 -16.47
C ASP A 178 -15.73 0.94 -15.67
N LEU A 179 -16.58 0.21 -14.93
CA LEU A 179 -17.58 0.80 -14.05
C LEU A 179 -16.93 1.61 -12.92
N LEU A 180 -15.91 1.07 -12.28
CA LEU A 180 -15.16 1.76 -11.23
C LEU A 180 -14.49 3.03 -11.74
N LYS A 181 -13.94 2.99 -12.95
CA LYS A 181 -13.32 4.15 -13.61
C LYS A 181 -14.36 5.22 -13.95
N GLN A 182 -15.52 4.83 -14.48
CA GLN A 182 -16.59 5.77 -14.85
C GLN A 182 -17.26 6.40 -13.64
N ALA A 183 -17.42 5.65 -12.55
CA ALA A 183 -17.93 6.16 -11.28
C ALA A 183 -16.86 6.89 -10.43
N GLN A 184 -15.65 7.08 -10.97
CA GLN A 184 -14.53 7.77 -10.34
C GLN A 184 -14.18 7.19 -8.95
N PHE A 185 -14.25 5.86 -8.81
CA PHE A 185 -13.70 5.15 -7.64
C PHE A 185 -12.20 4.90 -7.80
N ILE A 186 -11.75 4.67 -9.04
CA ILE A 186 -10.36 4.36 -9.36
C ILE A 186 -9.87 5.26 -10.50
N GLY A 187 -8.61 5.69 -10.42
CA GLY A 187 -7.92 6.41 -11.46
C GLY A 187 -7.09 5.49 -12.38
N PRO A 188 -6.36 6.06 -13.35
CA PRO A 188 -5.57 5.29 -14.29
C PRO A 188 -4.41 4.51 -13.62
N ALA A 189 -3.89 5.01 -12.49
CA ALA A 189 -2.83 4.33 -11.73
C ALA A 189 -3.38 3.11 -10.97
N GLU A 190 -4.55 3.24 -10.36
CA GLU A 190 -5.23 2.17 -9.62
C GLU A 190 -5.71 1.06 -10.56
N VAL A 191 -6.13 1.41 -11.78
CA VAL A 191 -6.43 0.42 -12.82
C VAL A 191 -5.21 -0.44 -13.16
N GLN A 192 -4.02 0.18 -13.26
CA GLN A 192 -2.78 -0.57 -13.50
C GLN A 192 -2.41 -1.44 -12.29
N ALA A 193 -2.57 -0.93 -11.07
CA ALA A 193 -2.33 -1.70 -9.85
C ALA A 193 -3.25 -2.93 -9.75
N LEU A 194 -4.55 -2.77 -10.03
CA LEU A 194 -5.51 -3.87 -10.05
C LEU A 194 -5.18 -4.90 -11.14
N LYS A 195 -4.80 -4.46 -12.34
CA LYS A 195 -4.34 -5.37 -13.40
C LYS A 195 -3.12 -6.18 -12.98
N ASN A 196 -2.16 -5.55 -12.32
CA ASN A 196 -0.97 -6.24 -11.81
C ASN A 196 -1.35 -7.25 -10.71
N GLN A 197 -2.27 -6.88 -9.80
CA GLN A 197 -2.77 -7.79 -8.76
C GLN A 197 -3.52 -9.00 -9.34
N MET A 198 -4.34 -8.78 -10.37
CA MET A 198 -5.03 -9.88 -11.09
C MET A 198 -4.04 -10.84 -11.75
N ASN A 199 -2.93 -10.32 -12.30
CA ASN A 199 -1.89 -11.15 -12.91
C ASN A 199 -1.07 -11.92 -11.87
N LEU A 200 -0.81 -11.30 -10.71
CA LEU A 200 -0.06 -11.91 -9.61
C LEU A 200 -0.87 -12.98 -8.86
N TYR A 201 -2.19 -12.80 -8.77
CA TYR A 201 -3.10 -13.68 -8.03
C TYR A 201 -4.34 -14.06 -8.87
N PRO A 202 -4.21 -14.94 -9.87
CA PRO A 202 -5.33 -15.31 -10.75
C PRO A 202 -6.44 -16.09 -10.03
N ASP A 203 -6.15 -16.69 -8.87
CA ASP A 203 -7.11 -17.49 -8.10
C ASP A 203 -8.08 -16.63 -7.26
N ILE A 204 -7.82 -15.33 -7.11
CA ILE A 204 -8.66 -14.42 -6.31
C ILE A 204 -9.64 -13.69 -7.23
N PRO A 205 -10.96 -13.75 -6.98
CA PRO A 205 -11.92 -13.04 -7.81
C PRO A 205 -11.77 -11.52 -7.65
N LEU A 206 -11.94 -10.79 -8.77
CA LEU A 206 -11.75 -9.34 -8.83
C LEU A 206 -12.60 -8.57 -7.81
N VAL A 207 -13.80 -9.06 -7.49
CA VAL A 207 -14.68 -8.46 -6.47
C VAL A 207 -13.99 -8.42 -5.10
N ASP A 208 -13.31 -9.51 -4.73
CA ASP A 208 -12.62 -9.60 -3.45
C ASP A 208 -11.37 -8.73 -3.42
N LEU A 209 -10.65 -8.61 -4.55
CA LEU A 209 -9.52 -7.68 -4.67
C LEU A 209 -9.95 -6.23 -4.49
N VAL A 210 -11.08 -5.82 -5.09
CA VAL A 210 -11.61 -4.45 -4.97
C VAL A 210 -12.08 -4.14 -3.55
N LEU A 211 -12.74 -5.10 -2.89
CA LEU A 211 -13.16 -4.97 -1.49
C LEU A 211 -11.97 -4.93 -0.53
N GLN A 212 -10.95 -5.78 -0.73
CA GLN A 212 -9.74 -5.81 0.08
C GLN A 212 -8.91 -4.53 -0.06
N ALA A 213 -8.85 -3.97 -1.27
CA ALA A 213 -8.20 -2.68 -1.52
C ALA A 213 -8.98 -1.49 -0.95
N GLY A 214 -10.24 -1.68 -0.55
CA GLY A 214 -11.08 -0.65 0.06
C GLY A 214 -11.52 0.45 -0.90
N TYR A 215 -11.49 0.20 -2.21
CA TYR A 215 -11.94 1.18 -3.22
C TYR A 215 -13.46 1.44 -3.13
N VAL A 216 -14.21 0.43 -2.68
CA VAL A 216 -15.67 0.42 -2.68
C VAL A 216 -16.17 -0.30 -1.43
N THR A 217 -17.27 0.15 -0.86
CA THR A 217 -17.94 -0.50 0.26
C THR A 217 -18.85 -1.65 -0.20
N ASP A 218 -19.16 -2.62 0.67
CA ASP A 218 -20.12 -3.70 0.37
C ASP A 218 -21.44 -3.24 -0.28
N PRO A 219 -22.12 -2.18 0.21
CA PRO A 219 -23.32 -1.67 -0.44
C PRO A 219 -23.08 -1.18 -1.87
N GLU A 220 -22.01 -0.40 -2.10
CA GLU A 220 -21.68 0.14 -3.41
C GLU A 220 -21.26 -0.97 -4.38
N MET A 221 -20.62 -2.03 -3.88
CA MET A 221 -20.29 -3.22 -4.69
C MET A 221 -21.55 -3.90 -5.22
N LYS A 222 -22.62 -3.99 -4.41
CA LYS A 222 -23.91 -4.51 -4.87
C LYS A 222 -24.54 -3.60 -5.94
N SER A 223 -24.39 -2.28 -5.82
CA SER A 223 -24.82 -1.34 -6.86
C SER A 223 -24.02 -1.53 -8.16
N LEU A 224 -22.70 -1.78 -8.09
CA LEU A 224 -21.86 -2.06 -9.26
C LEU A 224 -22.24 -3.39 -9.95
N GLN A 225 -22.48 -4.46 -9.18
CA GLN A 225 -22.95 -5.74 -9.72
C GLN A 225 -24.33 -5.61 -10.38
N LEU A 226 -25.23 -4.83 -9.77
CA LEU A 226 -26.52 -4.52 -10.38
C LEU A 226 -26.35 -3.72 -11.68
N ALA A 227 -25.43 -2.76 -11.71
CA ALA A 227 -25.12 -2.00 -12.92
C ALA A 227 -24.56 -2.89 -14.03
N GLU A 228 -23.67 -3.82 -13.71
CA GLU A 228 -23.12 -4.81 -14.65
C GLU A 228 -24.23 -5.66 -15.29
N TYR A 229 -25.19 -6.11 -14.47
CA TYR A 229 -26.36 -6.84 -14.97
C TYR A 229 -27.26 -5.97 -15.86
N LEU A 230 -27.52 -4.72 -15.47
CA LEU A 230 -28.38 -3.81 -16.24
C LEU A 230 -27.76 -3.36 -17.57
N LEU A 231 -26.43 -3.18 -17.60
CA LEU A 231 -25.66 -2.84 -18.80
C LEU A 231 -25.55 -4.04 -19.74
N SER A 232 -25.29 -5.25 -19.24
CA SER A 232 -25.29 -6.45 -20.07
C SER A 232 -26.67 -6.75 -20.66
N ALA A 233 -27.74 -6.38 -19.96
CA ALA A 233 -29.12 -6.42 -20.46
C ALA A 233 -29.52 -5.21 -21.33
N ASN A 234 -28.61 -4.28 -21.63
CA ASN A 234 -28.87 -3.03 -22.37
C ASN A 234 -30.04 -2.18 -21.84
N LYS A 235 -30.35 -2.28 -20.54
CA LYS A 235 -31.44 -1.53 -19.90
C LYS A 235 -31.04 -0.12 -19.51
N ILE A 236 -29.76 0.09 -19.24
CA ILE A 236 -29.18 1.39 -18.91
C ILE A 236 -27.95 1.65 -19.79
N THR A 237 -27.57 2.91 -19.92
CA THR A 237 -26.32 3.33 -20.57
C THR A 237 -25.24 3.65 -19.53
N MET A 238 -23.98 3.61 -19.93
CA MET A 238 -22.85 3.92 -19.05
C MET A 238 -22.93 5.33 -18.45
N GLY A 239 -23.48 6.29 -19.21
CA GLY A 239 -23.70 7.66 -18.73
C GLY A 239 -24.79 7.75 -17.66
N GLN A 240 -25.88 6.99 -17.80
CA GLN A 240 -26.96 6.92 -16.80
C GLN A 240 -26.46 6.28 -15.50
N PHE A 241 -25.63 5.24 -15.61
CA PHE A 241 -24.96 4.63 -14.48
C PHE A 241 -24.07 5.62 -13.71
N ALA A 242 -23.20 6.37 -14.41
CA ALA A 242 -22.29 7.33 -13.77
C ALA A 242 -23.06 8.40 -12.97
N VAL A 243 -24.19 8.87 -13.50
CA VAL A 243 -25.06 9.83 -12.81
C VAL A 243 -25.73 9.20 -11.59
N ALA A 244 -26.25 7.98 -11.70
CA ALA A 244 -26.91 7.30 -10.58
C ALA A 244 -25.93 6.96 -9.45
N MET A 245 -24.70 6.59 -9.77
CA MET A 245 -23.64 6.38 -8.77
C MET A 245 -23.18 7.68 -8.11
N PHE A 246 -23.15 8.79 -8.86
CA PHE A 246 -22.88 10.10 -8.29
C PHE A 246 -23.96 10.50 -7.27
N ASP A 247 -25.23 10.24 -7.58
CA ASP A 247 -26.34 10.48 -6.65
C ASP A 247 -26.21 9.61 -5.39
N GLU A 248 -25.85 8.32 -5.52
CA GLU A 248 -25.63 7.43 -4.35
C GLU A 248 -24.53 7.96 -3.43
N ARG A 249 -23.46 8.50 -3.99
CA ARG A 249 -22.33 9.05 -3.21
C ARG A 249 -22.63 10.41 -2.57
N THR A 250 -23.39 11.26 -3.24
CA THR A 250 -23.60 12.65 -2.79
C THR A 250 -24.87 12.83 -1.97
N THR A 251 -25.92 12.08 -2.29
CA THR A 251 -27.25 12.22 -1.67
C THR A 251 -27.63 11.00 -0.83
N GLY A 252 -26.90 9.89 -0.95
CA GLY A 252 -27.19 8.64 -0.23
C GLY A 252 -28.38 7.85 -0.78
N ILE A 253 -28.98 8.29 -1.88
CA ILE A 253 -30.08 7.58 -2.57
C ILE A 253 -29.49 6.38 -3.31
N ARG A 254 -30.05 5.18 -3.14
CA ARG A 254 -29.51 3.98 -3.80
C ARG A 254 -29.50 4.16 -5.32
N MET A 255 -28.48 3.65 -6.00
CA MET A 255 -28.39 3.73 -7.46
C MET A 255 -29.67 3.24 -8.16
N ALA A 256 -30.25 2.12 -7.69
CA ALA A 256 -31.50 1.59 -8.23
C ALA A 256 -32.69 2.58 -8.11
N GLU A 257 -32.78 3.30 -6.99
CA GLU A 257 -33.80 4.31 -6.75
C GLU A 257 -33.56 5.56 -7.61
N SER A 258 -32.30 6.01 -7.75
CA SER A 258 -31.97 7.13 -8.65
C SER A 258 -32.35 6.82 -10.10
N LEU A 259 -32.06 5.60 -10.57
CA LEU A 259 -32.45 5.14 -11.90
C LEU A 259 -33.99 5.11 -12.08
N GLN A 260 -34.74 4.77 -11.04
CA GLN A 260 -36.21 4.77 -11.06
C GLN A 260 -36.82 6.18 -11.03
N VAL A 261 -36.34 7.05 -10.14
CA VAL A 261 -36.80 8.45 -10.00
C VAL A 261 -36.62 9.21 -11.31
N ARG A 262 -35.55 8.92 -12.04
CA ARG A 262 -35.25 9.53 -13.35
C ARG A 262 -35.99 8.85 -14.51
N GLY A 263 -36.77 7.80 -14.25
CA GLY A 263 -37.56 7.08 -15.25
C GLY A 263 -36.73 6.20 -16.19
N TRP A 264 -35.48 5.89 -15.84
CA TRP A 264 -34.59 5.05 -16.66
C TRP A 264 -34.80 3.55 -16.41
N LEU A 265 -35.46 3.19 -15.31
CA LEU A 265 -35.85 1.82 -14.97
C LEU A 265 -37.35 1.76 -14.71
N SER A 266 -38.03 0.82 -15.36
CA SER A 266 -39.44 0.55 -15.12
C SER A 266 -39.62 -0.04 -13.72
N THR A 267 -40.54 0.48 -12.93
CA THR A 267 -40.90 -0.10 -11.64
C THR A 267 -41.78 -1.33 -11.87
N GLU A 268 -41.42 -2.49 -11.29
CA GLU A 268 -42.32 -3.67 -11.30
C GLU A 268 -43.55 -3.46 -10.40
N THR A 269 -43.52 -2.45 -9.52
CA THR A 269 -44.66 -1.98 -8.75
C THR A 269 -44.96 -0.51 -9.11
N PRO A 270 -46.16 -0.18 -9.61
CA PRO A 270 -46.53 1.22 -9.83
C PRO A 270 -46.54 1.95 -8.48
N PRO A 271 -46.08 3.22 -8.41
CA PRO A 271 -46.15 3.99 -7.19
C PRO A 271 -47.62 4.08 -6.71
N PRO A 272 -47.87 4.06 -5.39
CA PRO A 272 -49.22 4.23 -4.88
C PRO A 272 -49.75 5.58 -5.37
N LYS A 273 -50.83 5.53 -6.16
CA LYS A 273 -51.58 6.72 -6.54
C LYS A 273 -52.22 7.28 -5.27
N TYR A 274 -51.70 8.39 -4.78
CA TYR A 274 -52.42 9.24 -3.82
C TYR A 274 -53.39 10.15 -4.56
#